data_AF-A0A191TMN2-F1
#
_entry.id   AF-A0A191TMN2-F1
#
_cell.length_a   1.000
_cell.length_b   1.000
_cell.length_c   1.000
_cell.angle_alpha   90.00
_cell.angle_beta   90.00
_cell.angle_gamma   90.00
#
_symmetry.space_group_name_H-M   'P 1'
#
loop_
_entity.id
_entity.type
_entity.pdbx_description
1 polymer ?
#
loop_
_entity_poly.entity_id
_entity_poly.type
_entity_poly.pdbx_seq_one_letter_code
_entity_poly.pdbx_strand_id
1 'polypeptide(L)'
;MKKFICLCLFLLLLASCSKKDNPSGNADSGKTDMTKYYIVSNQSFNGIMFPAALIFNSNAQGVYFKQYNSSNFEYKVQNGLLQINFGDANLSWKLDNETLSDCSSNLFTDYTLEKIPDSDPFAGNIYTGTEYSANLSTSDVNKVPAISNILAFKSGQFTLTVISQQGIPSTISGDYTKEVYGVATANVGGEVWRFYIQQGKLLFTCYNANAEVVDFGTYTKN
;
A
#
# COMPACT_ATOMS: atom_id res chain seq x y z
N MET A 1 71.57 -8.18 13.05
CA MET A 1 70.85 -6.97 12.63
C MET A 1 69.93 -6.52 13.76
N LYS A 2 70.02 -5.22 14.09
CA LYS A 2 69.16 -4.36 14.95
C LYS A 2 68.75 -4.84 16.37
N LYS A 3 69.31 -4.13 17.35
CA LYS A 3 68.99 -4.05 18.79
C LYS A 3 67.67 -3.30 19.03
N PHE A 4 67.00 -3.56 20.16
CA PHE A 4 66.26 -2.63 21.07
C PHE A 4 65.74 -3.52 22.22
N ILE A 5 66.32 -3.63 23.43
CA ILE A 5 66.63 -2.67 24.51
C ILE A 5 65.42 -1.84 24.97
N CYS A 6 64.93 -2.24 26.16
CA CYS A 6 64.47 -1.44 27.31
C CYS A 6 63.25 -0.51 27.15
N LEU A 7 62.45 -0.19 28.17
CA LEU A 7 62.36 -0.55 29.60
C LEU A 7 61.29 0.38 30.20
N CYS A 8 60.66 -0.07 31.29
CA CYS A 8 59.88 0.69 32.29
C CYS A 8 58.54 1.31 31.84
N LEU A 9 57.41 0.87 32.43
CA LEU A 9 56.91 1.26 33.76
C LEU A 9 56.90 2.78 33.99
N PHE A 10 55.71 3.38 34.08
CA PHE A 10 55.15 3.82 35.36
C PHE A 10 53.70 4.30 35.19
N LEU A 11 52.88 4.00 36.20
CA LEU A 11 51.53 4.51 36.41
C LEU A 11 51.50 6.04 36.45
N LEU A 12 50.37 6.64 36.09
CA LEU A 12 49.71 7.67 36.92
C LEU A 12 48.26 7.90 36.48
N LEU A 13 47.38 7.74 37.46
CA LEU A 13 45.98 8.15 37.48
C LEU A 13 45.85 9.65 37.20
N LEU A 14 44.95 10.02 36.28
CA LEU A 14 44.21 11.26 36.39
C LEU A 14 42.73 10.94 36.18
N ALA A 15 42.00 10.91 37.30
CA ALA A 15 40.59 11.25 37.29
C ALA A 15 40.46 12.65 36.68
N SER A 16 39.82 12.71 35.52
CA SER A 16 39.31 13.97 34.98
C SER A 16 37.82 13.79 34.81
N CYS A 17 37.05 14.40 35.72
CA CYS A 17 35.67 14.76 35.47
C CYS A 17 35.65 15.71 34.26
N SER A 18 35.48 15.16 33.07
CA SER A 18 35.01 15.93 31.93
C SER A 18 33.51 16.13 32.09
N LYS A 19 33.15 17.40 32.02
CA LYS A 19 31.82 17.96 32.17
C LYS A 19 30.78 17.21 31.36
N LYS A 20 29.58 17.22 31.94
CA LYS A 20 28.28 17.01 31.29
C LYS A 20 28.11 18.04 30.16
N ASP A 21 28.76 17.78 29.03
CA ASP A 21 28.38 18.39 27.77
C ASP A 21 27.44 17.39 27.12
N ASN A 22 26.14 17.72 27.14
CA ASN A 22 25.15 17.08 26.30
C ASN A 22 25.74 16.94 24.90
N PRO A 23 25.95 15.72 24.37
CA PRO A 23 25.88 15.57 22.95
C PRO A 23 24.40 15.80 22.63
N SER A 24 24.10 17.03 22.22
CA SER A 24 23.03 17.33 21.27
C SER A 24 23.35 16.60 19.96
N GLY A 25 23.44 15.27 20.03
CA GLY A 25 23.37 14.38 18.92
C GLY A 25 21.91 14.12 18.69
N ASN A 26 21.25 15.02 17.95
CA ASN A 26 20.22 14.55 17.03
C ASN A 26 20.94 13.66 16.02
N ALA A 27 21.20 12.41 16.42
CA ALA A 27 21.22 11.34 15.45
C ALA A 27 19.81 11.34 14.86
N ASP A 28 19.71 11.69 13.58
CA ASP A 28 18.51 11.59 12.75
C ASP A 28 18.19 10.10 12.52
N SER A 29 18.02 9.36 13.62
CA SER A 29 17.75 7.94 13.64
C SER A 29 16.30 7.74 13.22
N GLY A 30 16.09 7.33 11.97
CA GLY A 30 14.88 6.61 11.57
C GLY A 30 13.76 7.45 10.97
N LYS A 31 14.04 8.50 10.19
CA LYS A 31 12.99 9.10 9.36
C LYS A 31 12.56 8.08 8.28
N THR A 32 11.38 7.47 8.43
CA THR A 32 10.80 6.59 7.42
C THR A 32 10.68 7.35 6.10
N ASP A 33 11.38 6.88 5.08
CA ASP A 33 11.28 7.41 3.72
C ASP A 33 10.00 6.89 3.07
N MET A 34 8.93 7.68 3.16
CA MET A 34 7.60 7.29 2.69
C MET A 34 7.57 6.95 1.19
N THR A 35 8.52 7.45 0.39
CA THR A 35 8.58 7.13 -1.05
C THR A 35 8.92 5.67 -1.35
N LYS A 36 9.33 4.90 -0.33
CA LYS A 36 9.56 3.45 -0.40
C LYS A 36 8.35 2.62 0.00
N TYR A 37 7.23 3.27 0.33
CA TYR A 37 6.03 2.64 0.83
C TYR A 37 4.80 3.15 0.08
N TYR A 38 3.68 2.46 0.27
CA TYR A 38 2.34 2.91 -0.05
C TYR A 38 1.40 2.45 1.06
N ILE A 39 0.27 3.12 1.21
CA ILE A 39 -0.78 2.65 2.12
C ILE A 39 -1.84 1.94 1.30
N VAL A 40 -2.26 0.75 1.72
CA VAL A 40 -3.51 0.13 1.26
C VAL A 40 -4.50 0.17 2.40
N SER A 41 -5.76 0.45 2.10
CA SER A 41 -6.82 0.61 3.10
C SER A 41 -8.17 0.25 2.54
N ASN A 42 -9.08 -0.24 3.36
CA ASN A 42 -10.49 -0.43 2.99
C ASN A 42 -11.36 0.74 3.46
N GLN A 43 -12.21 1.19 2.55
CA GLN A 43 -13.12 2.31 2.73
C GLN A 43 -14.55 1.85 2.58
N SER A 44 -15.45 2.43 3.38
CA SER A 44 -16.89 2.18 3.28
C SER A 44 -17.54 3.29 2.46
N PHE A 45 -18.27 2.91 1.42
CA PHE A 45 -19.20 3.80 0.72
C PHE A 45 -20.53 3.06 0.53
N ASN A 46 -21.62 3.67 0.99
CA ASN A 46 -22.96 3.06 0.97
C ASN A 46 -23.01 1.64 1.55
N GLY A 47 -22.18 1.35 2.57
CA GLY A 47 -22.12 0.03 3.22
C GLY A 47 -21.28 -1.02 2.48
N ILE A 48 -20.69 -0.68 1.32
CA ILE A 48 -19.75 -1.55 0.60
C ILE A 48 -18.32 -1.16 0.96
N MET A 49 -17.55 -2.17 1.33
CA MET A 49 -16.12 -2.06 1.59
C MET A 49 -15.33 -2.27 0.31
N PHE A 50 -14.42 -1.36 -0.02
CA PHE A 50 -13.50 -1.53 -1.15
C PHE A 50 -12.11 -0.99 -0.81
N PRO A 51 -11.06 -1.60 -1.38
CA PRO A 51 -9.70 -1.13 -1.21
C PRO A 51 -9.45 0.19 -1.94
N ALA A 52 -8.54 0.97 -1.36
CA ALA A 52 -7.99 2.20 -1.89
C ALA A 52 -6.50 2.28 -1.52
N ALA A 53 -5.73 3.09 -2.25
CA ALA A 53 -4.29 3.22 -2.00
C ALA A 53 -3.80 4.67 -1.99
N LEU A 54 -2.82 4.95 -1.14
CA LEU A 54 -2.05 6.20 -1.14
C LEU A 54 -0.60 5.91 -1.53
N ILE A 55 -0.14 6.53 -2.61
CA ILE A 55 1.22 6.43 -3.12
C ILE A 55 1.96 7.71 -2.82
N PHE A 56 3.15 7.60 -2.24
CA PHE A 56 3.99 8.74 -1.88
C PHE A 56 5.04 8.99 -2.96
N ASN A 57 5.13 10.24 -3.40
CA ASN A 57 6.13 10.73 -4.34
C ASN A 57 7.17 11.60 -3.62
N SER A 58 8.22 11.98 -4.34
CA SER A 58 9.18 13.00 -3.91
C SER A 58 8.50 14.34 -3.61
N ASN A 59 9.22 15.24 -2.90
CA ASN A 59 8.75 16.59 -2.58
C ASN A 59 7.49 16.65 -1.72
N ALA A 60 7.28 15.65 -0.85
CA ALA A 60 6.17 15.65 0.09
C ALA A 60 4.77 15.66 -0.58
N GLN A 61 4.67 15.08 -1.78
CA GLN A 61 3.43 14.95 -2.57
C GLN A 61 3.07 13.48 -2.79
N GLY A 62 1.82 13.18 -3.08
CA GLY A 62 1.40 11.82 -3.41
C GLY A 62 0.09 11.77 -4.18
N VAL A 63 -0.33 10.56 -4.52
CA VAL A 63 -1.59 10.29 -5.23
C VAL A 63 -2.43 9.30 -4.43
N TYR A 64 -3.65 9.70 -4.15
CA TYR A 64 -4.65 8.88 -3.48
C TYR A 64 -5.62 8.33 -4.54
N PHE A 65 -5.53 7.02 -4.76
CA PHE A 65 -6.39 6.24 -5.64
C PHE A 65 -7.60 5.78 -4.86
N LYS A 66 -8.76 6.37 -5.15
CA LYS A 66 -10.01 6.16 -4.41
C LYS A 66 -11.15 5.94 -5.40
N GLN A 67 -11.96 4.93 -5.15
CA GLN A 67 -13.10 4.64 -6.03
C GLN A 67 -12.67 4.63 -7.52
N TYR A 68 -13.44 5.31 -8.38
CA TYR A 68 -13.16 5.51 -9.80
C TYR A 68 -12.08 6.55 -10.11
N ASN A 69 -11.74 7.46 -9.18
CA ASN A 69 -10.84 8.59 -9.46
C ASN A 69 -9.54 8.55 -8.65
N SER A 70 -8.69 9.55 -8.90
CA SER A 70 -7.47 9.79 -8.15
C SER A 70 -7.38 11.27 -7.79
N SER A 71 -6.81 11.57 -6.63
CA SER A 71 -6.54 12.94 -6.19
C SER A 71 -5.14 13.07 -5.65
N ASN A 72 -4.49 14.19 -5.95
CA ASN A 72 -3.19 14.52 -5.36
C ASN A 72 -3.35 14.88 -3.88
N PHE A 73 -2.32 14.59 -3.09
CA PHE A 73 -2.22 14.98 -1.70
C PHE A 73 -0.83 15.50 -1.37
N GLU A 74 -0.73 16.26 -0.29
CA GLU A 74 0.53 16.62 0.35
C GLU A 74 0.68 15.82 1.63
N TYR A 75 1.91 15.48 2.01
CA TYR A 75 2.17 14.75 3.25
C TYR A 75 3.33 15.32 4.05
N LYS A 76 3.33 15.03 5.35
CA LYS A 76 4.43 15.39 6.25
C LYS A 76 4.65 14.29 7.26
N VAL A 77 5.91 13.94 7.51
CA VAL A 77 6.30 13.08 8.63
C VAL A 77 7.04 13.91 9.67
N GLN A 78 6.46 14.06 10.85
CA GLN A 78 7.05 14.81 11.95
C GLN A 78 6.60 14.24 13.30
N ASN A 79 7.52 14.12 14.26
CA ASN A 79 7.23 13.69 15.64
C ASN A 79 6.44 12.36 15.72
N GLY A 80 6.79 11.38 14.87
CA GLY A 80 6.10 10.08 14.83
C GLY A 80 4.67 10.14 14.27
N LEU A 81 4.31 11.22 13.57
CA LEU A 81 3.03 11.35 12.88
C LEU A 81 3.25 11.47 11.38
N LEU A 82 2.50 10.68 10.61
CA LEU A 82 2.27 10.90 9.19
C LEU A 82 1.00 11.73 9.05
N GLN A 83 1.11 12.92 8.47
CA GLN A 83 -0.03 13.80 8.17
C GLN A 83 -0.24 13.85 6.66
N ILE A 84 -1.49 13.80 6.21
CA ILE A 84 -1.87 13.84 4.79
C ILE A 84 -2.97 14.88 4.62
N ASN A 85 -2.80 15.75 3.62
CA ASN A 85 -3.77 16.77 3.24
C ASN A 85 -4.23 16.55 1.80
N PHE A 86 -5.52 16.43 1.56
CA PHE A 86 -6.10 16.49 0.21
C PHE A 86 -7.45 17.19 0.22
N GLY A 87 -7.61 18.20 -0.64
CA GLY A 87 -8.78 19.08 -0.60
C GLY A 87 -8.97 19.67 0.80
N ASP A 88 -10.17 19.53 1.36
CA ASP A 88 -10.51 19.99 2.70
C ASP A 88 -10.28 18.95 3.81
N ALA A 89 -9.75 17.76 3.46
CA ALA A 89 -9.49 16.70 4.42
C ALA A 89 -8.04 16.74 4.93
N ASN A 90 -7.90 16.66 6.25
CA ASN A 90 -6.62 16.48 6.93
C ASN A 90 -6.69 15.19 7.75
N LEU A 91 -5.77 14.27 7.46
CA LEU A 91 -5.66 12.98 8.08
C LEU A 91 -4.33 12.87 8.81
N SER A 92 -4.30 12.11 9.89
CA SER A 92 -3.06 11.72 10.52
C SER A 92 -3.08 10.27 10.96
N TRP A 93 -1.91 9.65 10.94
CA TRP A 93 -1.61 8.37 11.57
C TRP A 93 -0.42 8.53 12.50
N LYS A 94 -0.39 7.77 13.57
CA LYS A 94 0.87 7.47 14.25
C LYS A 94 1.71 6.56 13.37
N LEU A 95 2.99 6.86 13.28
CA LEU A 95 3.98 6.12 12.53
C LEU A 95 5.13 5.75 13.48
N ASP A 96 5.22 4.47 13.81
CA ASP A 96 6.29 3.90 14.64
C ASP A 96 6.90 2.70 13.92
N ASN A 97 8.20 2.77 13.63
CA ASN A 97 8.97 1.70 12.96
C ASN A 97 8.21 1.04 11.79
N GLU A 98 7.75 1.85 10.82
CA GLU A 98 7.05 1.39 9.61
C GLU A 98 5.65 0.80 9.88
N THR A 99 5.12 0.96 11.09
CA THR A 99 3.76 0.57 11.45
C THR A 99 2.88 1.81 11.60
N LEU A 100 1.69 1.77 11.00
CA LEU A 100 0.68 2.81 11.17
C LEU A 100 -0.32 2.41 12.25
N SER A 101 -0.75 3.37 13.06
CA SER A 101 -1.86 3.21 14.01
C SER A 101 -2.62 4.51 14.22
N ASP A 102 -3.75 4.43 14.94
CA ASP A 102 -4.54 5.58 15.41
C ASP A 102 -4.86 6.62 14.30
N CYS A 103 -5.40 6.16 13.17
CA CYS A 103 -5.89 7.05 12.13
C CYS A 103 -6.92 8.05 12.70
N SER A 104 -6.74 9.35 12.42
CA SER A 104 -7.66 10.40 12.87
C SER A 104 -9.02 10.40 12.16
N SER A 105 -9.18 9.57 11.13
CA SER A 105 -10.38 9.53 10.30
C SER A 105 -11.07 8.17 10.33
N ASN A 106 -12.39 8.21 10.32
CA ASN A 106 -13.25 7.04 10.16
C ASN A 106 -13.46 6.63 8.69
N LEU A 107 -12.85 7.35 7.74
CA LEU A 107 -12.90 6.98 6.31
C LEU A 107 -12.22 5.63 6.05
N PHE A 108 -11.25 5.27 6.88
CA PHE A 108 -10.46 4.05 6.76
C PHE A 108 -10.85 3.09 7.87
N THR A 109 -11.37 1.93 7.49
CA THR A 109 -11.77 0.88 8.44
C THR A 109 -10.61 -0.06 8.78
N ASP A 110 -9.70 -0.23 7.83
CA ASP A 110 -8.41 -0.87 8.00
C ASP A 110 -7.37 -0.14 7.14
N TYR A 111 -6.10 -0.36 7.44
CA TYR A 111 -4.98 0.16 6.66
C TYR A 111 -3.70 -0.60 6.99
N THR A 112 -2.81 -0.70 6.00
CA THR A 112 -1.45 -1.21 6.16
C THR A 112 -0.47 -0.30 5.44
N LEU A 113 0.72 -0.13 6.02
CA LEU A 113 1.85 0.46 5.32
C LEU A 113 2.61 -0.67 4.63
N GLU A 114 2.55 -0.70 3.31
CA GLU A 114 3.18 -1.72 2.49
C GLU A 114 4.49 -1.15 1.92
N LYS A 115 5.56 -1.92 2.01
CA LYS A 115 6.80 -1.57 1.33
C LYS A 115 6.61 -1.82 -0.17
N ILE A 116 7.05 -0.87 -1.01
CA ILE A 116 7.08 -1.07 -2.46
C ILE A 116 8.00 -2.28 -2.74
N PRO A 117 7.50 -3.35 -3.37
CA PRO A 117 8.31 -4.51 -3.69
C PRO A 117 9.47 -4.14 -4.63
N ASP A 118 10.57 -4.89 -4.59
CA ASP A 118 11.73 -4.64 -5.47
C ASP A 118 11.45 -5.03 -6.94
N SER A 119 10.39 -5.81 -7.17
CA SER A 119 9.97 -6.28 -8.49
C SER A 119 8.46 -6.20 -8.64
N ASP A 120 7.98 -6.07 -9.88
CA ASP A 120 6.56 -6.07 -10.21
C ASP A 120 5.86 -7.33 -9.67
N PRO A 121 4.98 -7.22 -8.65
CA PRO A 121 4.29 -8.38 -8.09
C PRO A 121 3.18 -8.90 -9.02
N PHE A 122 2.79 -8.15 -10.04
CA PHE A 122 1.79 -8.59 -11.00
C PHE A 122 2.44 -9.44 -12.09
N ALA A 123 3.51 -8.95 -12.72
CA ALA A 123 4.11 -9.57 -13.91
C ALA A 123 4.39 -11.07 -13.78
N GLY A 124 3.76 -11.87 -14.65
CA GLY A 124 3.95 -13.31 -14.77
C GLY A 124 3.24 -14.14 -13.70
N ASN A 125 2.51 -13.51 -12.78
CA ASN A 125 1.87 -14.21 -11.66
C ASN A 125 0.39 -14.51 -11.93
N ILE A 126 -0.07 -15.58 -11.30
CA ILE A 126 -1.46 -16.01 -11.30
C ILE A 126 -1.98 -15.95 -9.88
N TYR A 127 -3.16 -15.39 -9.71
CA TYR A 127 -3.84 -15.24 -8.44
C TYR A 127 -5.17 -15.97 -8.50
N THR A 128 -5.51 -16.71 -7.45
CA THR A 128 -6.83 -17.34 -7.29
C THR A 128 -7.55 -16.81 -6.07
N GLY A 129 -8.86 -16.58 -6.21
CA GLY A 129 -9.64 -15.96 -5.18
C GLY A 129 -11.13 -15.98 -5.45
N THR A 130 -11.82 -15.16 -4.68
CA THR A 130 -13.27 -14.97 -4.77
C THR A 130 -13.55 -13.53 -5.16
N GLU A 131 -14.44 -13.36 -6.13
CA GLU A 131 -15.05 -12.10 -6.54
C GLU A 131 -16.48 -12.06 -6.03
N TYR A 132 -16.90 -10.85 -5.74
CA TYR A 132 -18.25 -10.50 -5.38
C TYR A 132 -18.72 -9.41 -6.32
N SER A 133 -19.84 -9.66 -6.98
CA SER A 133 -20.54 -8.60 -7.72
C SER A 133 -21.34 -7.74 -6.75
N ALA A 134 -21.15 -6.43 -6.84
CA ALA A 134 -21.91 -5.45 -6.10
C ALA A 134 -23.18 -5.09 -6.88
N ASN A 135 -24.32 -5.69 -6.52
CA ASN A 135 -25.61 -5.23 -7.03
C ASN A 135 -26.11 -4.06 -6.15
N LEU A 136 -25.85 -2.83 -6.60
CA LEU A 136 -26.17 -1.60 -5.86
C LEU A 136 -27.66 -1.22 -5.86
N SER A 137 -28.53 -1.94 -6.58
CA SER A 137 -29.96 -1.62 -6.66
C SER A 137 -30.75 -1.99 -5.39
N THR A 138 -30.17 -2.84 -4.54
CA THR A 138 -30.72 -3.19 -3.24
C THR A 138 -29.68 -2.88 -2.19
N SER A 139 -30.08 -2.29 -1.07
CA SER A 139 -29.26 -2.21 0.15
C SER A 139 -28.76 -3.58 0.65
N ASP A 140 -29.21 -4.67 0.02
CA ASP A 140 -28.57 -5.98 0.06
C ASP A 140 -27.40 -6.04 -0.93
N VAL A 141 -26.18 -6.03 -0.39
CA VAL A 141 -25.03 -6.60 -1.09
C VAL A 141 -25.29 -8.10 -1.21
N ASN A 142 -26.05 -8.50 -2.23
CA ASN A 142 -26.18 -9.89 -2.60
C ASN A 142 -24.81 -10.36 -3.10
N LYS A 143 -23.96 -10.75 -2.14
CA LYS A 143 -22.72 -11.47 -2.36
C LYS A 143 -23.11 -12.79 -3.02
N VAL A 144 -23.24 -12.81 -4.34
CA VAL A 144 -23.22 -14.07 -5.08
C VAL A 144 -21.74 -14.37 -5.26
N PRO A 145 -21.12 -15.21 -4.40
CA PRO A 145 -19.73 -15.55 -4.61
C PRO A 145 -19.62 -16.29 -5.95
N ALA A 146 -18.75 -15.80 -6.83
CA ALA A 146 -18.22 -16.65 -7.88
C ALA A 146 -17.48 -17.83 -7.22
N ILE A 147 -17.57 -19.04 -7.79
CA ILE A 147 -17.00 -20.24 -7.15
C ILE A 147 -15.48 -20.15 -7.10
N SER A 148 -14.88 -19.64 -8.17
CA SER A 148 -13.43 -19.49 -8.30
C SER A 148 -13.13 -18.52 -9.42
N ASN A 149 -12.22 -17.58 -9.15
CA ASN A 149 -11.71 -16.66 -10.16
C ASN A 149 -10.21 -16.75 -10.25
N ILE A 150 -9.71 -16.67 -11.48
CA ILE A 150 -8.30 -16.66 -11.79
C ILE A 150 -7.98 -15.30 -12.36
N LEU A 151 -7.05 -14.60 -11.73
CA LEU A 151 -6.52 -13.33 -12.21
C LEU A 151 -5.05 -13.52 -12.57
N ALA A 152 -4.78 -13.52 -13.87
CA ALA A 152 -3.45 -13.72 -14.43
C ALA A 152 -2.89 -12.43 -14.99
N PHE A 153 -1.60 -12.17 -14.80
CA PHE A 153 -0.92 -11.01 -15.35
C PHE A 153 0.24 -11.46 -16.23
N LYS A 154 0.22 -11.08 -17.51
CA LYS A 154 1.25 -11.46 -18.48
C LYS A 154 1.48 -10.35 -19.48
N SER A 155 2.75 -10.01 -19.72
CA SER A 155 3.15 -9.06 -20.76
C SER A 155 2.44 -7.70 -20.70
N GLY A 156 2.20 -7.16 -19.49
CA GLY A 156 1.48 -5.89 -19.32
C GLY A 156 -0.04 -5.98 -19.43
N GLN A 157 -0.58 -7.19 -19.54
CA GLN A 157 -2.02 -7.46 -19.56
C GLN A 157 -2.45 -8.20 -18.31
N PHE A 158 -3.68 -7.93 -17.88
CA PHE A 158 -4.40 -8.76 -16.92
C PHE A 158 -5.48 -9.55 -17.66
N THR A 159 -5.78 -10.74 -17.14
CA THR A 159 -6.89 -11.57 -17.56
C THR A 159 -7.62 -12.07 -16.32
N LEU A 160 -8.90 -11.73 -16.20
CA LEU A 160 -9.80 -12.32 -15.21
C LEU A 160 -10.62 -13.41 -15.89
N THR A 161 -10.57 -14.62 -15.34
CA THR A 161 -11.46 -15.73 -15.71
C THR A 161 -12.41 -16.00 -14.56
N VAL A 162 -13.70 -15.85 -14.81
CA VAL A 162 -14.76 -16.08 -13.83
C VAL A 162 -15.44 -17.41 -14.10
N ILE A 163 -15.44 -18.31 -13.10
CA ILE A 163 -16.10 -19.61 -13.20
C ILE A 163 -17.39 -19.57 -12.38
N SER A 164 -18.53 -19.41 -13.07
CA SER A 164 -19.85 -19.42 -12.46
C SER A 164 -20.33 -20.84 -12.16
N GLN A 165 -21.32 -20.98 -11.25
CA GLN A 165 -21.95 -22.28 -10.92
C GLN A 165 -22.61 -22.95 -12.14
N GLN A 166 -22.86 -22.21 -13.21
CA GLN A 166 -23.55 -22.69 -14.42
C GLN A 166 -22.57 -23.16 -15.51
N GLY A 167 -21.26 -23.13 -15.26
CA GLY A 167 -20.28 -23.93 -16.00
C GLY A 167 -19.74 -23.34 -17.30
N ILE A 168 -20.05 -22.09 -17.65
CA ILE A 168 -19.38 -21.38 -18.76
C ILE A 168 -18.48 -20.31 -18.16
N PRO A 169 -17.14 -20.48 -18.26
CA PRO A 169 -16.21 -19.44 -17.86
C PRO A 169 -16.37 -18.19 -18.72
N SER A 170 -16.46 -17.02 -18.10
CA SER A 170 -16.28 -15.75 -18.81
C SER A 170 -14.84 -15.28 -18.65
N THR A 171 -14.35 -14.48 -19.60
CA THR A 171 -13.01 -13.92 -19.55
C THR A 171 -13.04 -12.46 -19.91
N ILE A 172 -12.40 -11.65 -19.07
CA ILE A 172 -12.17 -10.22 -19.26
C ILE A 172 -10.66 -10.02 -19.36
N SER A 173 -10.19 -9.17 -20.25
CA SER A 173 -8.76 -8.86 -20.38
C SER A 173 -8.54 -7.42 -20.78
N GLY A 174 -7.42 -6.86 -20.34
CA GLY A 174 -7.00 -5.52 -20.72
C GLY A 174 -5.56 -5.24 -20.35
N ASP A 175 -5.02 -4.17 -20.93
CA ASP A 175 -3.71 -3.66 -20.53
C ASP A 175 -3.82 -3.00 -19.15
N TYR A 176 -2.85 -3.25 -18.28
CA TYR A 176 -2.76 -2.58 -16.98
C TYR A 176 -1.57 -1.63 -16.95
N THR A 177 -1.76 -0.50 -16.29
CA THR A 177 -0.73 0.48 -15.97
C THR A 177 -0.28 0.28 -14.53
N LYS A 178 1.03 0.29 -14.31
CA LYS A 178 1.61 0.27 -12.97
C LYS A 178 1.77 1.70 -12.47
N GLU A 179 1.20 1.97 -11.32
CA GLU A 179 1.40 3.25 -10.64
C GLU A 179 2.67 3.16 -9.78
N VAL A 180 2.79 2.08 -9.00
CA VAL A 180 4.01 1.62 -8.32
C VAL A 180 4.02 0.09 -8.27
N TYR A 181 5.14 -0.54 -7.93
CA TYR A 181 5.10 -1.97 -7.61
C TYR A 181 4.19 -2.17 -6.39
N GLY A 182 3.14 -2.98 -6.57
CA GLY A 182 2.07 -3.16 -5.58
C GLY A 182 0.75 -2.46 -5.90
N VAL A 183 0.71 -1.50 -6.84
CA VAL A 183 -0.53 -0.81 -7.24
C VAL A 183 -0.61 -0.68 -8.76
N ALA A 184 -1.71 -1.17 -9.35
CA ALA A 184 -1.96 -1.10 -10.78
C ALA A 184 -3.39 -0.71 -11.10
N THR A 185 -3.60 -0.21 -12.31
CA THR A 185 -4.88 0.28 -12.81
C THR A 185 -5.11 -0.24 -14.22
N ALA A 186 -6.36 -0.44 -14.64
CA ALA A 186 -6.69 -0.75 -16.02
C ALA A 186 -8.03 -0.12 -16.42
N ASN A 187 -8.21 0.12 -17.72
CA ASN A 187 -9.46 0.60 -18.28
C ASN A 187 -9.95 -0.39 -19.34
N VAL A 188 -11.09 -1.03 -19.09
CA VAL A 188 -11.63 -2.08 -19.98
C VAL A 188 -13.12 -1.83 -20.15
N GLY A 189 -13.59 -1.69 -21.38
CA GLY A 189 -15.03 -1.57 -21.65
C GLY A 189 -15.73 -0.36 -21.00
N GLY A 190 -14.98 0.70 -20.65
CA GLY A 190 -15.52 1.85 -19.90
C GLY A 190 -15.54 1.67 -18.38
N GLU A 191 -14.97 0.57 -17.88
CA GLU A 191 -14.78 0.29 -16.46
C GLU A 191 -13.35 0.58 -16.03
N VAL A 192 -13.20 1.07 -14.79
CA VAL A 192 -11.90 1.28 -14.14
C VAL A 192 -11.65 0.13 -13.19
N TRP A 193 -10.53 -0.56 -13.42
CA TRP A 193 -10.05 -1.64 -12.59
C TRP A 193 -8.88 -1.14 -11.73
N ARG A 194 -8.90 -1.48 -10.45
CA ARG A 194 -7.84 -1.17 -9.49
C ARG A 194 -7.31 -2.45 -8.88
N PHE A 195 -6.00 -2.60 -8.81
CA PHE A 195 -5.31 -3.76 -8.26
C PHE A 195 -4.32 -3.31 -7.18
N TYR A 196 -4.36 -3.96 -6.02
CA TYR A 196 -3.52 -3.63 -4.88
C TYR A 196 -2.92 -4.89 -4.28
N ILE A 197 -1.63 -4.87 -3.97
CA ILE A 197 -1.02 -5.89 -3.12
C ILE A 197 -1.08 -5.42 -1.67
N GLN A 198 -1.71 -6.21 -0.81
CA GLN A 198 -1.79 -5.97 0.62
C GLN A 198 -1.39 -7.25 1.36
N GLN A 199 -0.35 -7.20 2.18
CA GLN A 199 0.11 -8.36 2.96
C GLN A 199 0.28 -9.64 2.12
N GLY A 200 0.80 -9.50 0.89
CA GLY A 200 1.02 -10.61 -0.04
C GLY A 200 -0.22 -11.14 -0.77
N LYS A 201 -1.40 -10.55 -0.54
CA LYS A 201 -2.64 -10.85 -1.28
C LYS A 201 -2.90 -9.79 -2.33
N LEU A 202 -3.55 -10.19 -3.41
CA LEU A 202 -4.08 -9.27 -4.41
C LEU A 202 -5.52 -8.90 -4.04
N LEU A 203 -5.77 -7.61 -3.89
CA LEU A 203 -7.10 -7.04 -3.83
C LEU A 203 -7.42 -6.39 -5.17
N PHE A 204 -8.69 -6.47 -5.59
CA PHE A 204 -9.14 -5.68 -6.73
C PHE A 204 -10.52 -5.08 -6.50
N THR A 205 -10.79 -4.01 -7.23
CA THR A 205 -12.12 -3.43 -7.39
C THR A 205 -12.30 -2.98 -8.83
N CYS A 206 -13.47 -3.25 -9.40
CA CYS A 206 -13.93 -2.75 -10.68
C CYS A 206 -15.04 -1.70 -10.44
N TYR A 207 -14.97 -0.60 -11.18
CA TYR A 207 -15.93 0.50 -11.14
C TYR A 207 -16.49 0.76 -12.54
N ASN A 208 -17.79 0.95 -12.66
CA ASN A 208 -18.40 1.37 -13.92
C ASN A 208 -18.20 2.88 -14.20
N ALA A 209 -18.69 3.34 -15.35
CA ALA A 209 -18.60 4.74 -15.76
C ALA A 209 -19.30 5.76 -14.82
N ASN A 210 -20.21 5.30 -13.95
CA ASN A 210 -20.88 6.11 -12.94
C ASN A 210 -20.13 6.14 -11.60
N ALA A 211 -18.90 5.61 -11.56
CA ALA A 211 -18.09 5.43 -10.36
C ALA A 211 -18.69 4.48 -9.31
N GLU A 212 -19.59 3.60 -9.74
CA GLU A 212 -20.19 2.58 -8.89
C GLU A 212 -19.33 1.32 -8.88
N VAL A 213 -19.11 0.73 -7.70
CA VAL A 213 -18.46 -0.57 -7.58
C VAL A 213 -19.34 -1.61 -8.26
N VAL A 214 -18.79 -2.36 -9.20
CA VAL A 214 -19.49 -3.47 -9.87
C VAL A 214 -18.96 -4.82 -9.42
N ASP A 215 -17.64 -4.94 -9.21
CA ASP A 215 -17.02 -6.17 -8.73
C ASP A 215 -15.85 -5.86 -7.79
N PHE A 216 -15.58 -6.75 -6.85
CA PHE A 216 -14.42 -6.66 -5.98
C PHE A 216 -14.01 -8.04 -5.48
N GLY A 217 -12.76 -8.19 -5.04
CA GLY A 217 -12.32 -9.48 -4.54
C GLY A 217 -10.95 -9.50 -3.91
N THR A 218 -10.63 -10.66 -3.35
CA THR A 218 -9.35 -10.94 -2.70
C THR A 218 -8.82 -12.26 -3.21
N TYR A 219 -7.55 -12.26 -3.60
CA TYR A 219 -6.89 -13.36 -4.26
C TYR A 219 -5.53 -13.64 -3.62
N THR A 220 -5.16 -14.91 -3.64
CA THR A 220 -3.86 -15.41 -3.18
C THR A 220 -3.03 -15.81 -4.38
N LYS A 221 -1.73 -15.52 -4.33
CA LYS A 221 -0.78 -15.92 -5.36
C LYS A 221 -0.63 -17.44 -5.38
N ASN A 222 -0.66 -18.03 -6.57
CA ASN A 222 -0.33 -19.44 -6.81
C ASN A 222 1.16 -19.65 -7.14
#